data_AF-A0A223AR38-F1
#
_entry.id   AF-A0A223AR38-F1
#
_cell.length_a   1.000
_cell.length_b   1.000
_cell.length_c   1.000
_cell.angle_alpha   90.00
_cell.angle_beta   90.00
_cell.angle_gamma   90.00
#
_symmetry.space_group_name_H-M   'P 1'
#
loop_
_entity.id
_entity.type
_entity.pdbx_description
1 polymer ?
#
loop_
_entity_poly.entity_id
_entity_poly.type
_entity_poly.pdbx_seq_one_letter_code
_entity_poly.pdbx_strand_id
1 'polypeptide(L)' 'MQIKSEEIAQIINEIRKEKKLKITELAALSGVNYMQLYNSINNKSRARELKASELIRVCTILGINDLSVFYKKTKPPA' A
#
# COMPACT_ATOMS: atom_id res chain seq x y z
N MET A 1 0.25 18.58 5.08
CA MET A 1 1.25 17.70 4.46
C MET A 1 0.50 16.56 3.80
N GLN A 2 0.50 16.46 2.46
CA GLN A 2 -0.15 15.36 1.73
C GLN A 2 0.91 14.33 1.36
N ILE A 3 0.76 13.10 1.84
CA ILE A 3 1.52 11.96 1.34
C ILE A 3 1.04 11.69 -0.08
N LYS A 4 1.96 11.48 -1.01
CA LYS A 4 1.58 11.13 -2.40
C LYS A 4 1.14 9.67 -2.44
N SER A 5 0.04 9.38 -3.13
CA SER A 5 -0.50 8.03 -3.28
C SER A 5 0.51 7.01 -3.83
N GLU A 6 1.46 7.47 -4.66
CA GLU A 6 2.59 6.70 -5.15
C GLU A 6 3.52 6.20 -4.02
N GLU A 7 3.78 7.03 -3.00
CA GLU A 7 4.63 6.64 -1.86
C GLU A 7 3.95 5.54 -1.02
N ILE A 8 2.63 5.64 -0.82
CA ILE A 8 1.84 4.60 -0.13
C ILE A 8 1.91 3.27 -0.89
N ALA A 9 1.71 3.32 -2.20
CA ALA A 9 1.77 2.14 -3.06
C ALA A 9 3.15 1.47 -3.01
N GLN A 10 4.23 2.26 -3.00
CA GLN A 10 5.60 1.75 -2.90
C GLN A 10 5.85 1.04 -1.57
N ILE A 11 5.50 1.66 -0.43
CA ILE A 11 5.66 1.08 0.91
C ILE A 11 4.89 -0.25 1.02
N ILE A 12 3.64 -0.26 0.54
CA ILE A 12 2.84 -1.49 0.50
C ILE A 12 3.51 -2.57 -0.34
N ASN A 13 4.08 -2.21 -1.49
CA ASN A 13 4.74 -3.19 -2.37
C ASN A 13 5.99 -3.77 -1.73
N GLU A 14 6.77 -2.96 -1.01
CA GLU A 14 7.97 -3.39 -0.29
C GLU A 14 7.62 -4.36 0.84
N ILE A 15 6.73 -3.98 1.74
CA ILE A 15 6.28 -4.83 2.85
C ILE A 15 5.67 -6.14 2.33
N ARG A 16 4.88 -6.08 1.25
CA ARG A 16 4.34 -7.27 0.59
C ARG A 16 5.46 -8.21 0.10
N LYS A 17 6.50 -7.67 -0.54
CA LYS A 17 7.66 -8.44 -1.04
C LYS A 17 8.46 -9.06 0.10
N GLU A 18 8.71 -8.31 1.18
CA GLU A 18 9.37 -8.82 2.40
C GLU A 18 8.62 -10.02 2.99
N LYS A 19 7.29 -9.95 3.00
CA LYS A 19 6.40 -11.05 3.44
C LYS A 19 6.25 -12.17 2.41
N LYS A 20 6.91 -12.08 1.25
CA LYS A 20 6.82 -13.02 0.13
C LYS A 20 5.38 -13.28 -0.35
N LEU A 21 4.48 -12.30 -0.15
CA LEU A 21 3.07 -12.42 -0.51
C LEU A 21 2.86 -12.01 -1.96
N LYS A 22 2.23 -12.83 -2.79
CA LYS A 22 1.92 -12.46 -4.18
C LYS A 22 0.77 -11.46 -4.22
N ILE A 23 0.72 -10.63 -5.26
CA ILE A 23 -0.36 -9.64 -5.43
C ILE A 23 -1.73 -10.33 -5.62
N THR A 24 -1.75 -11.51 -6.22
CA THR A 24 -2.94 -12.39 -6.32
C THR A 24 -3.44 -12.84 -4.95
N GLU A 25 -2.54 -13.24 -4.07
CA GLU A 25 -2.86 -13.66 -2.70
C GLU A 25 -3.35 -12.47 -1.87
N LEU A 26 -2.69 -11.32 -1.98
CA LEU A 26 -3.13 -10.09 -1.31
C LEU A 26 -4.53 -9.66 -1.79
N ALA A 27 -4.83 -9.77 -3.08
CA ALA A 27 -6.17 -9.50 -3.62
C ALA A 27 -7.22 -10.44 -3.02
N ALA A 28 -6.94 -11.75 -2.99
CA ALA A 28 -7.83 -12.75 -2.41
C ALA A 28 -8.10 -12.51 -0.91
N LEU A 29 -7.05 -12.26 -0.13
CA LEU A 29 -7.15 -12.06 1.32
C LEU A 29 -7.82 -10.74 1.70
N SER A 30 -7.56 -9.67 0.95
CA SER A 30 -8.15 -8.34 1.21
C SER A 30 -9.57 -8.19 0.65
N GLY A 31 -10.01 -9.09 -0.23
CA GLY A 31 -11.26 -8.96 -0.97
C GLY A 31 -11.27 -7.77 -1.95
N VAL A 32 -10.10 -7.21 -2.29
CA VAL A 32 -9.96 -6.17 -3.32
C VAL A 32 -9.79 -6.86 -4.67
N ASN A 33 -10.49 -6.38 -5.70
CA ASN A 33 -10.35 -6.95 -7.04
C ASN A 33 -8.88 -6.93 -7.49
N TYR A 34 -8.42 -8.04 -8.05
CA TYR A 34 -7.03 -8.21 -8.49
C TYR A 34 -6.54 -7.06 -9.39
N MET A 35 -7.29 -6.73 -10.45
CA MET A 35 -6.87 -5.69 -11.41
C MET A 35 -6.82 -4.32 -10.74
N GLN A 36 -7.77 -4.04 -9.85
CA GLN A 36 -7.78 -2.81 -9.08
C GLN A 36 -6.57 -2.72 -8.15
N LEU A 37 -6.25 -3.79 -7.43
CA LEU A 37 -5.09 -3.82 -6.53
C LEU A 37 -3.76 -3.75 -7.30
N TYR A 38 -3.66 -4.47 -8.43
CA TYR A 38 -2.50 -4.43 -9.31
C TYR A 38 -2.28 -3.03 -9.88
N ASN A 39 -3.35 -2.38 -10.35
CA ASN A 39 -3.28 -1.01 -10.86
C ASN A 39 -2.88 0.00 -9.80
N SER A 40 -3.21 -0.26 -8.53
CA SER A 40 -2.79 0.61 -7.43
C SER A 40 -1.36 0.42 -6.98
N ILE A 41 -0.80 -0.79 -7.08
CA ILE A 41 0.49 -1.13 -6.43
C ILE A 41 1.62 -1.32 -7.46
N ASN A 42 1.35 -1.93 -8.60
CA ASN A 42 2.38 -2.39 -9.55
C ASN A 42 2.31 -1.72 -10.92
N ASN A 43 1.20 -1.08 -11.29
CA ASN A 43 1.03 -0.50 -12.62
C ASN A 43 1.35 1.00 -12.65
N LYS A 44 2.52 1.36 -13.17
CA LYS A 44 2.94 2.76 -13.32
C LYS A 44 2.18 3.52 -14.42
N SER A 45 1.60 2.83 -15.40
CA SER A 45 0.94 3.44 -16.55
C SER A 45 -0.57 3.57 -16.40
N ARG A 46 -1.18 2.82 -15.48
CA ARG A 46 -2.61 2.91 -15.12
C ARG A 46 -2.76 3.00 -13.60
N ALA A 47 -1.97 3.88 -12.99
CA ALA A 47 -1.95 4.08 -11.57
C ALA A 47 -3.30 4.62 -11.10
N ARG A 48 -3.88 3.98 -10.08
CA ARG A 48 -5.02 4.51 -9.35
C ARG A 48 -4.69 4.50 -7.86
N GLU A 49 -5.28 5.42 -7.11
CA GLU A 49 -5.14 5.41 -5.66
C GLU A 49 -5.89 4.23 -5.03
N LEU A 50 -5.37 3.71 -3.92
CA LEU A 50 -6.13 2.84 -3.04
C LEU A 50 -7.19 3.67 -2.33
N LYS A 51 -8.44 3.23 -2.38
CA LYS A 51 -9.49 3.82 -1.53
C LYS A 51 -9.16 3.56 -0.07
N ALA A 52 -9.63 4.41 0.84
CA ALA A 52 -9.37 4.25 2.27
C ALA A 52 -9.73 2.85 2.80
N SER A 53 -10.88 2.29 2.40
CA SER A 53 -11.29 0.94 2.80
C SER A 53 -10.44 -0.18 2.18
N GLU A 54 -9.87 0.03 1.00
CA GLU A 54 -8.93 -0.91 0.38
C GLU A 54 -7.59 -0.86 1.10
N LEU A 55 -7.10 0.35 1.40
CA LEU A 55 -5.88 0.59 2.16
C LEU A 55 -5.93 -0.08 3.53
N ILE A 56 -6.99 0.14 4.31
CA ILE A 56 -7.15 -0.48 5.64
C ILE A 56 -7.06 -2.01 5.55
N ARG A 57 -7.81 -2.63 4.62
CA ARG A 57 -7.80 -4.09 4.45
C ARG A 57 -6.42 -4.61 4.04
N VAL A 58 -5.75 -3.94 3.11
CA VAL A 58 -4.39 -4.30 2.69
C VAL A 58 -3.40 -4.15 3.86
N CYS A 59 -3.47 -3.06 4.62
CA CYS A 59 -2.66 -2.84 5.81
C CYS A 59 -2.87 -3.94 6.85
N THR A 60 -4.13 -4.33 7.14
CA THR A 60 -4.44 -5.42 8.07
C THR A 60 -3.80 -6.75 7.63
N ILE A 61 -3.92 -7.13 6.36
CA ILE A 61 -3.31 -8.37 5.85
C ILE A 61 -1.78 -8.31 5.92
N LEU A 62 -1.20 -7.14 5.64
CA LEU A 62 0.23 -6.93 5.74
C LEU A 62 0.72 -6.73 7.19
N GLY A 63 -0.16 -6.70 8.19
CA GLY A 63 0.20 -6.47 9.58
C GLY A 63 0.75 -5.06 9.85
N ILE A 64 0.36 -4.08 9.04
CA ILE A 64 0.67 -2.66 9.25
C ILE A 64 -0.32 -2.13 10.28
N ASN A 65 0.11 -2.12 11.54
CA ASN A 65 -0.71 -1.68 12.67
C ASN A 65 -0.55 -0.19 12.99
N ASP A 66 0.50 0.44 12.46
CA ASP A 66 0.79 1.85 12.62
C ASP A 66 0.86 2.54 11.26
N LEU A 67 -0.10 3.42 10.99
CA LEU A 67 -0.15 4.21 9.75
C LEU A 67 0.94 5.28 9.70
N SER A 68 1.65 5.54 10.81
CA SER A 68 2.82 6.42 10.85
C SER A 68 3.91 6.00 9.84
N VAL A 69 3.93 4.73 9.44
CA VAL A 69 4.82 4.20 8.39
C VAL A 69 4.70 4.96 7.06
N PHE A 70 3.53 5.55 6.79
CA PHE A 70 3.30 6.33 5.57
C PHE A 70 3.75 7.79 5.71
N TYR A 71 4.06 8.25 6.92
CA TYR A 71 4.50 9.62 7.17
C TYR A 71 6.02 9.68 7.19
N LYS A 72 6.61 10.52 6.34
CA LYS A 72 8.02 10.91 6.53
C LYS A 72 8.11 11.71 7.84
N LYS A 73 8.87 11.21 8.82
CA LYS A 73 9.40 12.07 9.90
C LYS A 73 10.28 13.11 9.21
N THR A 74 9.80 14.34 9.09
CA THR A 74 10.71 15.47 8.97
C THR A 74 11.54 15.46 10.26
N LYS A 75 12.83 15.16 10.15
CA LYS A 75 13.78 15.45 11.23
C LYS A 75 13.55 16.93 11.60
N PRO A 76 13.40 17.30 12.88
CA PRO A 76 13.34 18.71 13.24
C PRO A 76 14.56 19.41 12.63
N PRO A 77 14.44 20.64 12.09
CA PRO A 77 15.62 21.41 11.76
C PRO A 77 16.49 21.48 13.03
N ALA A 78 17.77 21.13 12.86
CA ALA A 78 18.77 21.18 13.91
C ALA A 78 18.94 22.61 14.43
#